data_AF-A0A7C5KBH2-F1
#
_entry.id   AF-A0A7C5KBH2-F1
#
_cell.length_a   1.000
_cell.length_b   1.000
_cell.length_c   1.000
_cell.angle_alpha   90.00
_cell.angle_beta   90.00
_cell.angle_gamma   90.00
#
_symmetry.space_group_name_H-M   'P 1'
#
loop_
_entity.id
_entity.type
_entity.pdbx_description
1 polymer ?
#
loop_
_entity_poly.entity_id
_entity_poly.type
_entity_poly.pdbx_seq_one_letter_code
_entity_poly.pdbx_strand_id
1 'polypeptide(L)'
;VKADIEIFIDKSYINEEGLRIDLYKRIQQIQSEEELYSLQEEIEDRFGKMPKELSNLFLLALIKLKATKIGIKEMHISKNSIKIKPNTEEYLEKLKSKNFFVKPKKEEIVVLPSVPTDPFGLAISIITLLSS
;
A
#
# COMPACT_ATOMS: atom_id res chain seq x y z
N VAL A 1 -2.53 -3.02 7.20
CA VAL A 1 -1.92 -1.84 6.55
C VAL A 1 -2.92 -0.68 6.61
N LYS A 2 -2.46 0.52 6.95
CA LYS A 2 -3.24 1.76 6.99
C LYS A 2 -2.46 2.89 6.31
N ALA A 3 -3.14 3.90 5.76
CA ALA A 3 -2.51 5.04 5.11
C ALA A 3 -3.19 6.36 5.47
N ASP A 4 -2.39 7.40 5.72
CA ASP A 4 -2.84 8.78 5.97
C ASP A 4 -2.73 9.61 4.67
N ILE A 5 -3.34 9.09 3.60
CA ILE A 5 -3.30 9.64 2.25
C ILE A 5 -4.72 9.59 1.69
N GLU A 6 -5.05 10.49 0.76
CA GLU A 6 -6.34 10.50 0.08
C GLU A 6 -6.54 9.24 -0.75
N ILE A 7 -7.56 8.47 -0.36
CA ILE A 7 -7.92 7.18 -0.92
C ILE A 7 -9.45 7.11 -0.95
N PHE A 8 -10.03 7.35 -2.10
CA PHE A 8 -11.48 7.24 -2.29
C PHE A 8 -11.84 7.05 -3.76
N ILE A 9 -13.05 6.57 -4.01
CA ILE A 9 -13.62 6.52 -5.36
C ILE A 9 -14.35 7.84 -5.60
N ASP A 10 -13.79 8.69 -6.45
CA ASP A 10 -14.41 9.97 -6.80
C ASP A 10 -15.75 9.75 -7.50
N LYS A 11 -16.77 10.52 -7.10
CA LYS A 11 -18.12 10.43 -7.69
C LYS A 11 -18.13 10.82 -9.17
N SER A 12 -17.22 11.68 -9.62
CA SER A 12 -17.09 12.08 -11.03
C SER A 12 -16.53 10.97 -11.92
N TYR A 13 -15.79 10.01 -11.34
CA TYR A 13 -15.27 8.86 -12.05
C TYR A 13 -16.30 7.73 -12.13
N ILE A 14 -16.93 7.40 -10.99
CA ILE A 14 -18.06 6.46 -10.93
C ILE A 14 -19.24 7.19 -10.27
N ASN A 15 -20.21 7.63 -11.08
CA ASN A 15 -21.35 8.42 -10.61
C ASN A 15 -22.32 7.63 -9.73
N GLU A 16 -22.55 6.36 -10.06
CA GLU A 16 -23.49 5.50 -9.35
C GLU A 16 -22.93 5.05 -7.99
N GLU A 17 -23.64 5.39 -6.92
CA GLU A 17 -23.23 5.03 -5.55
C GLU A 17 -23.17 3.51 -5.33
N GLY A 18 -24.13 2.77 -5.89
CA GLY A 18 -24.15 1.31 -5.82
C GLY A 18 -22.88 0.68 -6.38
N LEU A 19 -22.39 1.18 -7.53
CA LEU A 19 -21.15 0.69 -8.15
C LEU A 19 -19.91 1.05 -7.31
N ARG A 20 -19.87 2.22 -6.67
CA ARG A 20 -18.77 2.57 -5.76
C ARG A 20 -18.73 1.64 -4.54
N ILE A 21 -19.88 1.40 -3.92
CA ILE A 21 -20.00 0.51 -2.77
C ILE A 21 -19.60 -0.92 -3.15
N ASP A 22 -20.05 -1.41 -4.30
CA ASP A 22 -19.67 -2.72 -4.83
C ASP A 22 -18.16 -2.83 -5.04
N LEU A 23 -17.54 -1.83 -5.70
CA LEU A 23 -16.10 -1.80 -5.91
C LEU A 23 -15.32 -1.81 -4.57
N TYR A 24 -15.75 -1.03 -3.58
CA TYR A 24 -15.15 -1.07 -2.24
C TYR A 24 -15.23 -2.47 -1.60
N LYS A 25 -16.35 -3.19 -1.76
CA LYS A 25 -16.52 -4.55 -1.23
C LYS A 25 -15.63 -5.53 -1.95
N ARG A 26 -15.60 -5.48 -3.28
CA ARG A 26 -14.76 -6.34 -4.11
C ARG A 26 -13.28 -6.18 -3.75
N ILE A 27 -12.78 -4.94 -3.64
CA ILE A 27 -11.40 -4.67 -3.23
C ILE A 27 -11.07 -5.26 -1.85
N GLN A 28 -12.00 -5.20 -0.89
CA GLN A 28 -11.81 -5.76 0.46
C GLN A 28 -11.75 -7.29 0.49
N GLN A 29 -12.38 -7.95 -0.48
CA GLN A 29 -12.47 -9.41 -0.58
C GLN A 29 -11.31 -10.04 -1.33
N ILE A 30 -10.51 -9.26 -2.05
CA ILE A 30 -9.35 -9.73 -2.81
C ILE A 30 -8.37 -10.47 -1.90
N GLN A 31 -7.92 -11.63 -2.38
CA GLN A 31 -6.96 -12.48 -1.66
C GLN A 31 -5.66 -12.70 -2.44
N SER A 32 -5.62 -12.34 -3.72
CA SER A 32 -4.45 -12.53 -4.57
C SER A 32 -4.12 -11.28 -5.40
N GLU A 33 -2.86 -11.19 -5.86
CA GLU A 33 -2.44 -10.09 -6.73
C GLU A 33 -3.11 -10.19 -8.11
N GLU A 34 -3.34 -11.41 -8.59
CA GLU A 34 -4.03 -11.69 -9.84
C GLU A 34 -5.46 -11.16 -9.82
N GLU A 35 -6.25 -11.46 -8.78
CA GLU A 35 -7.60 -10.91 -8.59
C GLU A 35 -7.60 -9.38 -8.58
N LEU A 36 -6.58 -8.75 -7.97
CA LEU A 36 -6.46 -7.30 -7.92
C LEU A 36 -6.19 -6.71 -9.30
N TYR A 37 -5.29 -7.31 -10.07
CA TYR A 37 -4.97 -6.84 -11.41
C TYR A 37 -6.13 -7.07 -12.38
N SER A 38 -6.84 -8.20 -12.28
CA SER A 38 -8.05 -8.45 -13.08
C SER A 38 -9.16 -7.46 -12.74
N LEU A 39 -9.37 -7.14 -11.46
CA LEU A 39 -10.33 -6.10 -11.07
C LEU A 39 -9.90 -4.73 -11.59
N GLN A 40 -8.60 -4.41 -11.52
CA GLN A 40 -8.08 -3.16 -12.03
C GLN A 40 -8.34 -3.02 -13.54
N GLU A 41 -8.04 -4.05 -14.33
CA GLU A 41 -8.28 -4.08 -15.77
C GLU A 41 -9.77 -3.93 -16.11
N GLU A 42 -10.66 -4.63 -15.39
CA GLU A 42 -12.10 -4.48 -15.56
C GLU A 42 -12.56 -3.03 -15.31
N ILE A 43 -12.04 -2.39 -14.26
CA ILE A 43 -12.40 -1.01 -13.93
C ILE A 43 -11.86 -0.03 -14.98
N GLU A 44 -10.62 -0.23 -15.45
CA GLU A 44 -10.03 0.62 -16.49
C GLU A 44 -10.73 0.45 -17.85
N ASP A 45 -11.16 -0.77 -18.23
CA ASP A 45 -11.92 -1.03 -19.46
C ASP A 45 -13.29 -0.34 -19.43
N ARG A 46 -13.97 -0.39 -18.27
CA ARG A 46 -15.32 0.16 -18.12
C ARG A 46 -15.38 1.67 -17.94
N PHE A 47 -14.45 2.24 -17.19
CA PHE A 47 -14.49 3.64 -16.75
C PHE A 47 -13.31 4.47 -17.26
N GLY A 48 -12.38 3.86 -18.00
CA GLY A 48 -11.17 4.51 -18.48
C GLY A 48 -10.12 4.67 -17.37
N LYS A 49 -9.14 5.54 -17.62
CA LYS A 49 -8.00 5.74 -16.71
C LYS A 49 -8.44 6.11 -15.29
N MET A 50 -7.98 5.33 -14.30
CA MET A 50 -8.29 5.61 -12.90
C MET A 50 -7.70 6.96 -12.42
N PRO A 51 -8.45 7.72 -11.61
CA PRO A 51 -7.91 8.87 -10.89
C PRO A 51 -6.95 8.41 -9.78
N LYS A 52 -6.09 9.33 -9.32
CA LYS A 52 -5.00 9.02 -8.39
C LYS A 52 -5.50 8.41 -7.07
N GLU A 53 -6.61 8.91 -6.56
CA GLU A 53 -7.20 8.50 -5.28
C GLU A 53 -7.73 7.06 -5.35
N LEU A 54 -8.25 6.66 -6.51
CA LEU A 54 -8.63 5.28 -6.78
C LEU A 54 -7.40 4.39 -7.01
N SER A 55 -6.42 4.84 -7.79
CA SER A 55 -5.16 4.10 -7.95
C SER A 55 -4.48 3.85 -6.59
N ASN A 56 -4.50 4.81 -5.67
CA ASN A 56 -4.00 4.65 -4.31
C ASN A 56 -4.77 3.58 -3.51
N LEU A 57 -6.07 3.42 -3.75
CA LEU A 57 -6.88 2.36 -3.12
C LEU A 57 -6.41 0.98 -3.57
N PHE A 58 -6.17 0.80 -4.87
CA PHE A 58 -5.60 -0.42 -5.42
C PHE A 58 -4.17 -0.67 -4.90
N LEU A 59 -3.32 0.35 -4.85
CA LEU A 59 -1.97 0.23 -4.30
C LEU A 59 -1.99 -0.18 -2.81
N LEU A 60 -2.90 0.40 -2.01
CA LEU A 60 -3.05 0.02 -0.60
C LEU A 60 -3.45 -1.46 -0.45
N ALA A 61 -4.35 -1.95 -1.30
CA ALA A 61 -4.75 -3.36 -1.33
C ALA A 61 -3.56 -4.27 -1.73
N LEU A 62 -2.81 -3.90 -2.77
CA LEU A 62 -1.60 -4.62 -3.20
C LEU A 62 -0.57 -4.72 -2.07
N ILE A 63 -0.28 -3.59 -1.43
CA ILE A 63 0.66 -3.51 -0.31
C ILE A 63 0.18 -4.38 0.84
N LYS A 64 -1.12 -4.40 1.14
CA LYS A 64 -1.69 -5.28 2.16
C LYS A 64 -1.45 -6.75 1.85
N LEU A 65 -1.68 -7.18 0.59
CA LEU A 65 -1.41 -8.55 0.16
C LEU A 65 0.06 -8.91 0.34
N LYS A 66 0.97 -8.08 -0.20
CA LYS A 66 2.42 -8.35 -0.14
C LYS A 66 2.97 -8.32 1.30
N ALA A 67 2.55 -7.34 2.10
CA ALA A 67 2.94 -7.23 3.51
C ALA A 67 2.53 -8.48 4.30
N THR A 68 1.31 -8.97 4.08
CA THR A 68 0.79 -10.18 4.74
C THR A 68 1.63 -11.41 4.38
N LYS A 69 2.00 -11.58 3.10
CA LYS A 69 2.81 -12.71 2.62
C LYS A 69 4.17 -12.81 3.32
N ILE A 70 4.78 -11.68 3.69
CA ILE A 70 6.11 -11.66 4.32
C ILE A 70 6.08 -11.52 5.85
N GLY A 71 4.88 -11.58 6.46
CA GLY A 71 4.73 -11.55 7.92
C GLY A 71 4.67 -10.17 8.56
N ILE A 72 4.53 -9.09 7.79
CA ILE A 72 4.28 -7.75 8.33
C ILE A 72 2.85 -7.70 8.89
N LYS A 73 2.74 -7.59 10.22
CA LYS A 73 1.46 -7.54 10.94
C LYS A 73 0.81 -6.17 10.83
N GLU A 74 1.61 -5.11 10.97
CA GLU A 74 1.13 -3.74 10.85
C GLU A 74 2.07 -2.93 9.97
N MET A 75 1.49 -2.12 9.09
CA MET A 75 2.21 -1.09 8.35
C MET A 75 1.34 0.17 8.34
N HIS A 76 1.95 1.30 8.68
CA HIS A 76 1.32 2.62 8.63
C HIS A 76 2.09 3.49 7.65
N ILE A 77 1.40 3.91 6.58
CA ILE A 77 1.97 4.71 5.50
C ILE A 77 1.51 6.15 5.70
N SER A 78 2.46 7.08 5.70
CA SER A 78 2.18 8.52 5.76
C SER A 78 3.04 9.24 4.75
N LYS A 79 2.75 10.53 4.50
CA LYS A 79 3.54 11.36 3.56
C LYS A 79 5.04 11.38 3.89
N ASN A 80 5.41 11.29 5.17
CA ASN A 80 6.79 11.51 5.64
C ASN A 80 7.42 10.28 6.30
N SER A 81 6.69 9.20 6.50
CA SER A 81 7.21 8.03 7.20
C SER A 81 6.42 6.75 6.90
N ILE A 82 7.11 5.62 7.01
CA ILE A 82 6.47 4.30 7.02
C ILE A 82 6.85 3.61 8.33
N LYS A 83 5.84 3.18 9.08
CA LYS A 83 6.03 2.41 10.32
C LYS A 83 5.67 0.96 10.05
N ILE A 84 6.48 0.04 10.56
CA ILE A 84 6.35 -1.40 10.29
C ILE A 84 6.42 -2.17 11.61
N LYS A 85 5.53 -3.15 11.79
CA LYS A 85 5.58 -4.14 12.88
C LYS A 85 5.49 -5.57 12.34
N PRO A 86 6.17 -6.55 12.96
CA PRO A 86 7.03 -6.41 14.14
C PRO A 86 8.38 -5.75 13.81
N ASN A 87 9.04 -5.22 14.83
CA ASN A 87 10.46 -4.91 14.76
C ASN A 87 11.28 -6.21 14.90
N THR A 88 11.88 -6.67 13.81
CA THR A 88 12.78 -7.83 13.80
C THR A 88 14.20 -7.40 13.42
N GLU A 89 15.20 -8.12 13.91
CA GLU A 89 16.60 -7.89 13.54
C GLU A 89 16.80 -8.03 12.03
N GLU A 90 16.19 -9.05 11.41
CA GLU A 90 16.22 -9.25 9.95
C GLU A 90 15.72 -8.02 9.18
N TYR A 91 14.56 -7.46 9.56
CA TYR A 91 14.02 -6.29 8.88
C TYR A 91 14.91 -5.07 9.08
N LEU A 92 15.47 -4.89 10.27
CA LEU A 92 16.39 -3.78 10.55
C LEU A 92 17.66 -3.86 9.71
N GLU A 93 18.29 -5.03 9.62
CA GLU A 93 19.49 -5.26 8.81
C GLU A 93 19.22 -4.94 7.34
N LYS A 94 18.15 -5.51 6.77
CA LYS A 94 17.78 -5.26 5.36
C LYS A 94 17.49 -3.76 5.11
N LEU A 95 16.75 -3.10 6.00
CA LEU A 95 16.40 -1.69 5.82
C LEU A 95 17.61 -0.75 5.96
N LYS A 96 18.56 -1.05 6.85
CA LYS A 96 19.81 -0.28 7.00
C LYS A 96 20.77 -0.44 5.82
N SER A 97 20.68 -1.54 5.06
CA SER A 97 21.49 -1.76 3.86
C SER A 97 21.17 -0.79 2.71
N LYS A 98 20.08 -0.03 2.81
CA LYS A 98 19.66 1.00 1.86
C LYS A 98 19.80 2.40 2.46
N ASN A 99 19.73 3.41 1.60
CA ASN A 99 19.89 4.82 1.98
C ASN A 99 18.64 5.40 2.68
N PHE A 100 18.03 4.64 3.60
CA PHE A 100 16.89 5.04 4.42
C PHE A 100 17.35 5.49 5.80
N PHE A 101 16.68 6.50 6.34
CA PHE A 101 16.81 6.81 7.77
C PHE A 101 15.88 5.89 8.56
N VAL A 102 16.46 4.93 9.26
CA VAL A 102 15.73 3.90 10.03
C VAL A 102 15.85 4.18 11.53
N LYS A 103 14.72 4.31 12.20
CA LYS A 103 14.64 4.47 13.66
C LYS A 103 13.91 3.27 14.28
N PRO A 104 14.62 2.33 14.93
CA PRO A 104 13.97 1.27 15.68
C PRO A 104 13.26 1.82 16.91
N LYS A 105 12.11 1.25 17.25
CA LYS A 105 11.40 1.42 18.52
C LYS A 105 11.03 0.04 19.07
N LYS A 106 10.51 0.00 20.30
CA LYS A 106 10.20 -1.24 21.03
C LYS A 106 9.45 -2.29 20.19
N GLU A 107 8.47 -1.86 19.40
CA GLU A 107 7.62 -2.78 18.61
C GLU A 107 7.54 -2.44 17.12
N GLU A 108 8.07 -1.29 16.71
CA GLU A 108 7.97 -0.79 15.35
C GLU A 108 9.32 -0.31 14.81
N ILE A 109 9.49 -0.41 13.50
CA ILE A 109 10.57 0.23 12.76
C ILE A 109 9.98 1.43 12.04
N VAL A 110 10.56 2.62 12.23
CA VAL A 110 10.17 3.83 11.49
C VAL A 110 11.18 4.09 10.39
N VAL A 111 10.71 4.07 9.15
CA VAL A 111 11.49 4.39 7.95
C VAL A 111 11.11 5.79 7.50
N LEU A 112 12.10 6.66 7.34
CA LEU A 112 11.95 8.02 6.84
C LEU A 112 12.60 8.13 5.44
N PRO A 113 11.90 8.68 4.45
CA PRO A 113 12.49 8.90 3.13
C PRO A 113 13.56 10.00 3.20
N SER A 114 14.66 9.80 2.49
CA SER A 114 15.77 10.75 2.41
C SER A 114 15.48 11.93 1.47
N VAL A 115 14.49 11.78 0.58
CA VAL A 115 13.96 12.81 -0.33
C VAL A 115 12.43 12.66 -0.45
N PRO A 116 11.67 13.73 -0.74
CA PRO A 116 10.23 13.61 -0.99
C PRO A 116 9.94 12.54 -2.05
N THR A 117 9.15 11.54 -1.70
CA THR A 117 8.89 10.35 -2.51
C THR A 117 7.41 9.99 -2.41
N ASP A 118 6.87 9.35 -3.45
CA ASP A 118 5.54 8.74 -3.37
C ASP A 118 5.50 7.69 -2.24
N PRO A 119 4.62 7.85 -1.23
CA PRO A 119 4.62 6.95 -0.07
C PRO A 119 4.26 5.50 -0.40
N PHE A 120 3.43 5.27 -1.42
CA PHE A 120 3.05 3.92 -1.83
C PHE A 120 4.18 3.23 -2.60
N GLY A 121 4.86 3.95 -3.49
CA GLY A 121 6.08 3.48 -4.16
C GLY A 121 7.20 3.13 -3.17
N LEU A 122 7.38 3.95 -2.13
CA LEU A 122 8.30 3.64 -1.04
C LEU A 122 7.88 2.38 -0.27
N ALA A 123 6.59 2.24 0.06
CA ALA A 123 6.07 1.07 0.75
C ALA A 123 6.29 -0.23 -0.05
N ILE A 124 6.04 -0.20 -1.36
CA ILE A 124 6.31 -1.33 -2.26
C ILE A 124 7.80 -1.67 -2.25
N SER A 125 8.66 -0.66 -2.38
CA SER A 125 10.12 -0.84 -2.39
C SER A 125 10.63 -1.46 -1.08
N ILE A 126 10.09 -1.03 0.07
CA ILE A 126 10.40 -1.64 1.36
C ILE A 126 9.94 -3.09 1.41
N ILE A 127 8.71 -3.40 1.00
CA ILE A 127 8.21 -4.78 1.03
C ILE A 127 9.04 -5.68 0.12
N THR A 128 9.36 -5.23 -1.09
CA THR A 128 10.22 -5.97 -2.02
C THR A 128 11.58 -6.24 -1.40
N LEU A 129 12.21 -5.24 -0.77
CA LEU A 129 13.48 -5.40 -0.05
C LEU A 129 13.38 -6.38 1.12
N LEU A 130 12.29 -6.36 1.88
CA LEU A 130 12.11 -7.27 3.01
C LEU A 130 11.83 -8.71 2.56
N SER A 131 11.26 -8.89 1.36
CA SER A 131 10.95 -10.19 0.76
C SER A 131 12.14 -10.90 0.10
N SER A 132 13.19 -10.16 -0.28
CA SER A 132 14.44 -10.72 -0.84
C SER A 132 15.37 -11.23 0.24
#